data_AF-A0ABD2DCA2-F1
#
_entry.id   AF-A0ABD2DCA2-F1
#
_cell.length_a   1.000
_cell.length_b   1.000
_cell.length_c   1.000
_cell.angle_alpha   90.00
_cell.angle_beta   90.00
_cell.angle_gamma   90.00
#
_symmetry.space_group_name_H-M   'P 1'
#
loop_
_entity.id
_entity.type
_entity.pdbx_description
1 polymer ?
#
loop_
_entity_poly.entity_id
_entity_poly.type
_entity_poly.pdbx_seq_one_letter_code
_entity_poly.pdbx_strand_id
1 'polypeptide(L)' 'MADKEKKKKESILDLSKYIDKTIRVKFQGGREDPDDQYKLTEDTRQLGLVVCRGTSVVLICPQDGMEAIPNPFIQQQDA' A
#
# COMPACT_ATOMS: atom_id res chain seq x y z
N MET A 1 11.59 7.86 -41.18
CA MET A 1 11.76 7.26 -39.85
C MET A 1 10.64 7.84 -39.00
N ALA A 2 9.68 7.03 -38.55
CA ALA A 2 8.51 7.54 -37.82
C ALA A 2 8.82 7.56 -36.33
N ASP A 3 8.97 8.75 -35.76
CA ASP A 3 8.99 9.00 -34.33
C ASP A 3 7.66 8.58 -33.72
N LYS A 4 7.61 7.35 -33.22
CA LYS A 4 6.45 6.82 -32.49
C LYS A 4 6.42 7.51 -31.13
N GLU A 5 5.66 8.59 -31.03
CA GLU A 5 5.42 9.35 -29.80
C GLU A 5 5.01 8.36 -28.69
N LYS A 6 5.93 8.15 -27.74
CA LYS A 6 5.69 7.23 -26.62
C LYS A 6 4.61 7.87 -25.75
N LYS A 7 3.38 7.34 -25.80
CA LYS A 7 2.31 7.70 -24.85
C LYS A 7 2.87 7.68 -23.43
N LYS A 8 2.76 8.81 -22.73
CA LYS A 8 3.15 8.90 -21.33
C LYS A 8 2.33 7.87 -20.55
N LYS A 9 3.01 7.03 -19.76
CA LYS A 9 2.35 6.14 -18.81
C LYS A 9 1.86 7.01 -17.66
N GLU A 10 0.61 7.42 -17.73
CA GLU A 10 -0.04 8.17 -16.66
C GLU A 10 -0.41 7.22 -15.52
N SER A 11 -0.28 7.71 -14.28
CA SER A 11 -0.73 6.99 -13.10
C SER A 11 -2.25 7.05 -13.02
N ILE A 12 -2.90 5.92 -12.71
CA ILE A 12 -4.35 5.88 -12.43
C ILE A 12 -4.70 6.52 -11.07
N LEU A 13 -3.69 6.71 -10.21
CA LEU A 13 -3.85 7.25 -8.86
C LEU A 13 -3.26 8.66 -8.81
N ASP A 14 -4.08 9.62 -8.39
CA ASP A 14 -3.67 10.99 -8.10
C ASP A 14 -3.22 11.11 -6.63
N LEU A 15 -1.91 11.21 -6.43
CA LEU A 15 -1.30 11.31 -5.10
C LEU A 15 -1.58 12.65 -4.41
N SER A 16 -1.98 13.69 -5.16
CA SER A 16 -2.28 15.02 -4.62
C SER A 16 -3.41 14.98 -3.59
N LYS A 17 -4.32 14.00 -3.72
CA LYS A 17 -5.46 13.77 -2.81
C LYS A 17 -5.04 13.30 -1.40
N TYR A 18 -3.79 12.83 -1.27
CA TYR A 18 -3.21 12.31 -0.03
C TYR A 18 -2.12 13.21 0.55
N ILE A 19 -1.92 14.42 0.01
CA ILE A 19 -1.05 15.42 0.63
C ILE A 19 -1.53 15.69 2.07
N ASP A 20 -0.59 15.78 2.99
CA ASP A 20 -0.81 15.99 4.43
C ASP A 20 -1.70 14.93 5.13
N LYS A 21 -1.90 13.77 4.49
CA LYS A 21 -2.63 12.63 5.07
C LYS A 21 -1.71 11.44 5.27
N THR A 22 -1.98 10.66 6.31
CA THR A 22 -1.26 9.42 6.52
C THR A 22 -1.76 8.35 5.54
N ILE A 23 -0.80 7.76 4.83
CA ILE A 23 -1.02 6.63 3.93
C ILE A 23 -0.22 5.44 4.41
N ARG A 24 -0.73 4.24 4.15
CA ARG A 24 0.00 2.99 4.31
C ARG A 24 0.55 2.55 2.95
N VAL A 25 1.80 2.09 2.95
CA VAL A 25 2.53 1.70 1.74
C VAL A 25 3.14 0.33 1.94
N LYS A 26 2.70 -0.67 1.15
CA LYS A 26 3.33 -1.98 1.12
C LYS A 26 4.44 -2.03 0.09
N PHE A 27 5.59 -2.56 0.49
CA PHE A 27 6.71 -2.83 -0.39
C PHE A 27 6.82 -4.32 -0.71
N GLN A 28 7.37 -4.63 -1.87
CA GLN A 28 7.79 -5.98 -2.20
C GLN A 28 8.81 -6.48 -1.16
N GLY A 29 8.67 -7.74 -0.75
CA GLY A 29 9.59 -8.40 0.19
C GLY A 29 9.25 -8.25 1.67
N GLY A 30 7.98 -8.06 2.03
CA GLY A 30 7.53 -8.22 3.43
C GLY A 30 8.09 -7.20 4.41
N ARG A 31 8.27 -5.93 3.99
CA ARG A 31 8.86 -4.91 4.89
C ARG A 31 7.98 -4.54 6.09
N GLU A 32 6.67 -4.80 6.01
CA GLU A 32 5.73 -4.62 7.12
C GLU A 32 5.69 -5.86 8.04
N ASP A 33 5.93 -7.05 7.49
CA ASP A 33 6.01 -8.30 8.24
C ASP A 33 6.83 -9.30 7.40
N PRO A 34 7.95 -9.82 7.92
CA PRO A 34 8.84 -10.70 7.16
C PRO A 34 8.28 -12.12 6.99
N ASP A 35 7.38 -12.56 7.87
CA ASP A 35 6.85 -13.93 7.90
C ASP A 35 5.51 -14.03 7.15
N ASP A 36 4.65 -13.01 7.22
CA ASP A 36 3.33 -13.01 6.58
C ASP A 36 2.94 -11.64 6.01
N GLN A 37 2.89 -11.54 4.68
CA GLN A 37 2.53 -10.34 3.92
C GLN A 37 1.11 -9.76 4.22
N TYR A 38 0.24 -10.56 4.84
CA TYR A 38 -1.12 -10.18 5.19
C TYR A 38 -1.27 -9.79 6.66
N LYS A 39 -0.26 -10.03 7.50
CA LYS A 39 -0.24 -9.59 8.88
C LYS A 39 0.48 -8.27 9.03
N LEU A 40 0.15 -7.59 10.12
CA LEU A 40 0.93 -6.47 10.61
C LEU A 40 1.67 -6.95 11.84
N THR A 41 2.98 -6.78 11.87
CA THR A 41 3.73 -6.88 13.11
C THR A 41 3.40 -5.68 14.01
N GLU A 42 3.46 -5.89 15.32
CA GLU A 42 3.41 -4.81 16.30
C GLU A 42 4.79 -4.13 16.47
N ASP A 43 5.86 -4.75 15.95
CA ASP A 43 7.22 -4.21 15.99
C ASP A 43 7.38 -3.05 15.00
N THR A 44 7.37 -1.82 15.53
CA THR A 44 7.47 -0.60 14.73
C THR A 44 8.73 0.18 15.08
N ARG A 45 9.32 0.83 14.08
CA ARG A 45 10.47 1.72 14.26
C ARG A 45 10.24 3.08 13.59
N GLN A 46 10.62 4.14 14.28
CA GLN A 46 10.55 5.50 13.73
C GLN A 46 11.68 5.73 12.73
N LEU A 47 11.34 6.16 11.51
CA LEU A 47 12.30 6.44 10.44
C LEU A 47 12.49 7.93 10.14
N GLY A 48 11.60 8.80 10.65
CA GLY A 48 11.60 10.23 10.33
C GLY A 48 11.20 10.50 8.87
N LEU A 49 11.88 11.46 8.24
CA LEU A 49 11.65 11.80 6.83
C LEU A 49 12.29 10.76 5.92
N VAL A 50 11.48 10.12 5.07
CA VAL A 50 11.92 9.03 4.19
C VAL A 50 11.53 9.29 2.73
N VAL A 51 12.31 8.69 1.82
CA VAL A 51 11.97 8.63 0.39
C VAL A 51 11.73 7.18 0.00
N CYS A 52 10.53 6.90 -0.51
CA CYS A 52 10.11 5.56 -0.91
C CYS A 52 10.43 5.33 -2.40
N ARG A 53 11.12 4.24 -2.72
CA ARG A 53 11.44 3.89 -4.12
C ARG A 53 10.21 3.29 -4.81
N GLY A 54 9.65 4.02 -5.79
CA GLY A 54 8.41 3.64 -6.49
C GLY A 54 8.42 2.25 -7.13
N THR A 55 9.56 1.76 -7.63
CA THR A 55 9.66 0.42 -8.24
C THR A 55 9.40 -0.73 -7.27
N SER A 56 9.54 -0.48 -5.97
CA SER A 56 9.33 -1.49 -4.93
C SER A 56 7.97 -1.36 -4.23
N VAL A 57 7.18 -0.34 -4.57
CA VAL A 57 5.85 -0.13 -4.00
C VAL A 57 4.86 -1.06 -4.68
N VAL A 58 4.11 -1.81 -3.88
CA VAL A 58 3.11 -2.78 -4.33
C VAL A 58 1.69 -2.28 -4.07
N LEU A 59 1.48 -1.57 -2.95
CA LEU A 59 0.16 -1.04 -2.58
C LEU A 59 0.31 0.30 -1.87
N ILE A 60 -0.62 1.22 -2.16
CA ILE A 60 -0.83 2.48 -1.46
C ILE A 60 -2.31 2.51 -1.06
N CYS A 61 -2.58 2.70 0.24
CA CYS A 61 -3.94 2.90 0.72
C CYS A 61 -3.98 4.03 1.77
N PRO A 62 -5.07 4.80 1.85
CA PRO A 62 -5.27 5.71 2.97
C PRO A 62 -5.30 4.89 4.28
N GLN A 63 -4.78 5.47 5.36
CA GLN A 63 -4.94 4.86 6.68
C GLN A 63 -6.35 5.09 7.24
N ASP A 64 -6.98 6.20 6.86
CA ASP A 64 -8.34 6.53 7.26
C ASP A 64 -9.35 5.53 6.68
N GLY A 65 -10.25 5.02 7.53
CA GLY A 65 -11.21 3.96 7.19
C GLY A 65 -10.63 2.54 7.07
N MET A 66 -9.35 2.33 7.41
CA MET A 66 -8.75 1.00 7.46
C MET A 66 -8.75 0.47 8.90
N GLU A 67 -9.43 -0.65 9.12
CA GLU A 67 -9.41 -1.39 10.38
C GLU A 67 -9.19 -2.88 10.12
N ALA A 68 -8.49 -3.55 11.04
CA ALA A 68 -8.40 -5.01 11.02
C ALA A 68 -9.74 -5.59 11.48
N ILE A 69 -10.42 -6.32 10.60
CA ILE A 69 -11.71 -6.94 10.89
C ILE A 69 -11.55 -8.45 11.07
N PRO A 70 -12.41 -9.10 11.89
CA PRO A 70 -12.51 -10.55 11.89
C PRO A 70 -12.90 -11.05 10.49
N ASN A 71 -12.56 -12.30 10.18
CA ASN A 71 -12.94 -12.90 8.90
C ASN A 71 -14.49 -12.87 8.77
N PRO A 72 -15.05 -12.15 7.78
CA PRO A 72 -16.48 -11.92 7.67
C PRO A 72 -17.26 -13.19 7.32
N PHE A 73 -16.59 -14.25 6.84
CA PHE A 73 -17.22 -15.50 6.43
C PHE A 73 -17.34 -16.53 7.56
N ILE A 74 -16.74 -16.29 8.73
CA ILE A 74 -16.83 -17.23 9.86
C ILE A 74 -18.30 -17.36 10.35
N GLN A 75 -19.06 -16.26 10.34
CA GLN A 75 -20.44 -16.24 10.85
C GLN A 75 -21.48 -16.75 9.85
N GLN A 76 -21.14 -16.91 8.56
CA GLN A 76 -22.07 -17.38 7.53
C GLN A 76 -22.11 -18.90 7.37
N GLN A 77 -21.21 -19.63 8.03
CA GLN A 77 -21.08 -21.08 7.87
C GLN A 77 -21.96 -21.89 8.85
N ASP A 78 -22.54 -21.23 9.85
CA ASP A 78 -23.48 -21.81 10.84
C ASP A 78 -24.97 -21.66 10.45
N ALA A 79 -25.28 -21.47 9.16
CA ALA A 79 -26.64 -21.34 8.63
C ALA A 79 -27.03 -22.49 7.69
#